data_AF-A0A849V761-F1
#
_entry.id   AF-A0A849V761-F1
#
_cell.length_a   1.000
_cell.length_b   1.000
_cell.length_c   1.000
_cell.angle_alpha   90.00
_cell.angle_beta   90.00
_cell.angle_gamma   90.00
#
_symmetry.space_group_name_H-M   'P 1'
#
loop_
_entity.id
_entity.type
_entity.pdbx_description
1 polymer ?
#
loop_
_entity_poly.entity_id
_entity_poly.type
_entity_poly.pdbx_seq_one_letter_code
_entity_poly.pdbx_strand_id
1 'polypeptide(L)'
;MFDSFAGNTISEGMTTGGAFYDLPQSSVPFLTLGEFGAAKGAAGAVTSVGREINLIDGFYQAEGSAFKFSEYYYDKLWSTGRGAPFLQAEEILNTANKVSSDRMAGFYRYTNEFSEMVYNPASKEVWHLQPLGKKPYVQ
;
A
#
# COMPACT_ATOMS: atom_id res chain seq x y z
N MET A 1 44.57 -65.36 1.61
CA MET A 1 44.84 -66.28 0.50
C MET A 1 44.08 -65.71 -0.70
N PHE A 2 44.83 -65.06 -1.61
CA PHE A 2 44.55 -64.67 -3.02
C PHE A 2 43.22 -63.93 -3.34
N ASP A 3 43.27 -62.67 -3.79
CA ASP A 3 43.39 -62.21 -5.20
C ASP A 3 42.16 -62.60 -6.04
N SER A 4 41.58 -61.83 -6.95
CA SER A 4 42.06 -60.78 -7.87
C SER A 4 40.80 -60.33 -8.67
N PHE A 5 40.59 -59.04 -8.95
CA PHE A 5 40.92 -58.30 -10.20
C PHE A 5 40.00 -58.48 -11.43
N ALA A 6 39.91 -57.34 -12.15
CA ALA A 6 39.45 -57.09 -13.53
C ALA A 6 37.91 -57.00 -13.71
N GLY A 7 37.34 -55.89 -14.19
CA GLY A 7 37.64 -55.19 -15.46
C GLY A 7 36.85 -55.91 -16.57
N ASN A 8 36.04 -55.33 -17.44
CA ASN A 8 36.03 -54.02 -18.09
C ASN A 8 34.73 -53.96 -18.96
N THR A 9 34.41 -52.76 -19.44
CA THR A 9 33.74 -52.46 -20.72
C THR A 9 32.24 -52.10 -20.74
N ILE A 10 32.06 -50.98 -21.44
CA ILE A 10 31.00 -50.01 -21.67
C ILE A 10 29.74 -50.49 -22.44
N SER A 11 28.59 -49.86 -22.15
CA SER A 11 27.70 -49.26 -23.17
C SER A 11 26.52 -48.53 -22.51
N GLU A 12 26.46 -47.23 -22.76
CA GLU A 12 25.28 -46.39 -23.00
C GLU A 12 24.00 -46.64 -22.20
N GLY A 13 23.66 -45.67 -21.35
CA GLY A 13 22.38 -45.60 -20.69
C GLY A 13 22.27 -44.33 -19.87
N MET A 14 21.85 -43.25 -20.52
CA MET A 14 21.35 -42.05 -19.86
C MET A 14 20.35 -42.42 -18.77
N THR A 15 20.47 -41.81 -17.60
CA THR A 15 19.42 -41.23 -16.75
C THR A 15 19.97 -41.06 -15.33
N THR A 16 20.70 -39.98 -15.10
CA THR A 16 21.05 -39.54 -13.73
C THR A 16 19.86 -38.77 -13.18
N GLY A 17 18.96 -39.49 -12.50
CA GLY A 17 17.94 -38.91 -11.62
C GLY A 17 18.58 -38.43 -10.32
N GLY A 18 19.23 -37.27 -10.37
CA GLY A 18 19.63 -36.52 -9.19
C GLY A 18 18.50 -35.55 -8.83
N ALA A 19 17.86 -35.78 -7.68
CA ALA A 19 16.89 -34.88 -7.08
C ALA A 19 17.60 -33.60 -6.59
N PHE A 20 17.81 -32.67 -7.51
CA PHE A 20 17.86 -31.25 -7.23
C PHE A 20 16.54 -30.68 -7.71
N TYR A 21 15.76 -30.09 -6.82
CA TYR A 21 14.60 -29.30 -7.21
C TYR A 21 15.12 -28.00 -7.85
N ASP A 22 15.50 -28.12 -9.12
CA ASP A 22 15.63 -27.02 -10.06
C ASP A 22 14.21 -26.55 -10.39
N LEU A 23 13.82 -25.40 -9.86
CA LEU A 23 12.59 -24.74 -10.27
C LEU A 23 12.80 -24.28 -11.72
N PRO A 24 11.92 -24.66 -12.67
CA PRO A 24 12.05 -24.20 -14.03
C PRO A 24 11.99 -22.66 -14.06
N GLN A 25 13.02 -22.04 -14.63
CA GLN A 25 12.96 -20.68 -15.14
C GLN A 25 11.90 -20.64 -16.26
N SER A 26 10.63 -20.51 -15.86
CA SER A 26 9.55 -20.25 -16.79
C SER A 26 9.65 -18.80 -17.23
N SER A 27 10.16 -18.65 -18.45
CA SER A 27 10.12 -17.50 -19.34
C SER A 27 8.96 -16.54 -19.02
N VAL A 28 9.26 -15.44 -18.34
CA VAL A 28 8.39 -14.26 -18.42
C VAL A 28 8.61 -13.62 -19.79
N PRO A 29 7.56 -13.37 -20.60
CA PRO A 29 7.72 -12.58 -21.79
C PRO A 29 8.14 -11.17 -21.39
N PHE A 30 9.32 -10.77 -21.84
CA PHE A 30 9.71 -9.37 -22.01
C PHE A 30 8.67 -8.73 -22.92
N LEU A 31 7.67 -8.07 -22.33
CA LEU A 31 6.73 -7.24 -23.06
C LEU A 31 7.38 -5.88 -23.28
N THR A 32 7.84 -5.74 -24.52
CA THR A 32 8.08 -4.52 -25.28
C THR A 32 7.41 -3.28 -24.69
N LEU A 33 8.23 -2.25 -24.46
CA LEU A 33 7.83 -0.88 -24.15
C LEU A 33 6.97 -0.35 -25.32
N GLY A 34 5.66 -0.40 -25.17
CA GLY A 34 4.68 0.20 -26.07
C GLY A 34 3.82 1.18 -25.27
N GLU A 35 3.89 2.45 -25.64
CA GLU A 35 3.13 3.59 -25.11
C GLU A 35 1.66 3.26 -24.85
N PHE A 36 1.23 3.22 -23.59
CA PHE A 36 -0.13 3.58 -23.19
C PHE A 36 -0.14 4.16 -21.77
N GLY A 37 -0.47 5.46 -21.69
CA GLY A 37 -1.11 6.09 -20.52
C GLY A 37 -0.23 6.36 -19.31
N ALA A 38 -0.04 7.64 -18.99
CA ALA A 38 0.64 8.13 -17.80
C ALA A 38 -0.03 7.64 -16.49
N ALA A 39 0.36 6.46 -16.01
CA ALA A 39 0.14 6.06 -14.62
C ALA A 39 1.13 6.85 -13.74
N LYS A 40 0.63 7.90 -13.08
CA LYS A 40 1.41 8.79 -12.23
C LYS A 40 1.83 8.06 -10.95
N GLY A 41 3.01 7.44 -11.04
CA GLY A 41 3.94 7.02 -9.99
C GLY A 41 3.44 6.95 -8.55
N ALA A 42 3.19 5.72 -8.10
CA ALA A 42 3.39 5.35 -6.69
C ALA A 42 4.88 5.04 -6.50
N ALA A 43 5.63 5.98 -5.92
CA ALA A 43 6.98 5.73 -5.45
C ALA A 43 7.13 6.30 -4.02
N GLY A 44 7.22 5.39 -3.05
CA GLY A 44 7.86 5.64 -1.76
C GLY A 44 6.96 5.74 -0.53
N ALA A 45 6.59 4.60 0.06
CA ALA A 45 6.45 4.44 1.51
C ALA A 45 6.56 2.95 1.88
N VAL A 46 7.74 2.55 2.33
CA VAL A 46 8.04 1.19 2.79
C VAL A 46 7.39 1.00 4.16
N THR A 47 6.13 0.56 4.17
CA THR A 47 5.45 -0.36 5.13
C THR A 47 3.94 -0.48 4.86
N SER A 48 3.42 -0.09 3.69
CA SER A 48 2.08 -0.54 3.28
C SER A 48 2.22 -1.89 2.57
N VAL A 49 1.88 -2.99 3.24
CA VAL A 49 1.27 -4.12 2.52
C VAL A 49 0.23 -3.49 1.61
N GLY A 50 0.31 -3.70 0.29
CA GLY A 50 -0.51 -2.99 -0.70
C GLY A 50 -1.98 -3.25 -0.45
N ARG A 51 -2.61 -2.40 0.37
CA ARG A 51 -4.03 -2.50 0.68
C ARG A 51 -4.78 -2.08 -0.56
N GLU A 52 -5.64 -2.96 -1.04
CA GLU A 52 -6.51 -2.63 -2.15
C GLU A 52 -7.44 -1.50 -1.74
N ILE A 53 -7.55 -0.49 -2.60
CA ILE A 53 -8.45 0.64 -2.42
C ILE A 53 -9.57 0.46 -3.44
N ASN A 54 -10.78 0.25 -2.93
CA ASN A 54 -11.97 -0.01 -3.74
C ASN A 54 -12.89 1.20 -3.72
N LEU A 55 -13.48 1.53 -4.87
CA LEU A 55 -14.55 2.53 -4.99
C LEU A 55 -15.90 1.83 -4.88
N ILE A 56 -16.62 2.08 -3.79
CA ILE A 56 -17.89 1.44 -3.48
C ILE A 56 -18.89 2.53 -3.12
N ASP A 57 -20.03 2.59 -3.81
CA ASP A 57 -21.12 3.54 -3.58
C ASP A 57 -20.67 5.02 -3.55
N GLY A 58 -19.69 5.39 -4.37
CA GLY A 58 -19.13 6.76 -4.43
C GLY A 58 -18.13 7.09 -3.32
N PHE A 59 -17.65 6.09 -2.57
CA PHE A 59 -16.61 6.24 -1.56
C PHE A 59 -15.42 5.31 -1.82
N TYR A 60 -14.21 5.86 -1.76
CA TYR A 60 -13.00 5.07 -1.68
C TYR A 60 -12.83 4.48 -0.27
N GLN A 61 -12.60 3.19 -0.20
CA GLN A 61 -12.41 2.39 1.01
C GLN A 61 -11.17 1.51 0.84
N ALA A 62 -10.28 1.51 1.84
CA ALA A 62 -9.12 0.61 1.85
C ALA A 62 -9.43 -0.62 2.70
N GLU A 63 -8.97 -1.80 2.25
CA GLU A 63 -9.18 -3.04 3.00
C GLU A 63 -8.65 -2.92 4.44
N GLY A 64 -9.49 -3.28 5.42
CA GLY A 64 -9.17 -3.20 6.85
C GLY A 64 -9.03 -1.77 7.42
N SER A 65 -9.29 -0.73 6.62
CA SER A 65 -9.20 0.65 7.06
C SER A 65 -10.50 1.11 7.75
N ALA A 66 -10.35 1.90 8.80
CA ALA A 66 -11.48 2.53 9.49
C ALA A 66 -11.93 3.84 8.81
N PHE A 67 -11.50 4.09 7.57
CA PHE A 67 -11.74 5.34 6.87
C PHE A 67 -12.37 5.09 5.51
N LYS A 68 -13.25 6.01 5.12
CA LYS A 68 -13.74 6.15 3.76
C LYS A 68 -13.73 7.61 3.36
N PHE A 69 -13.48 7.86 2.09
CA PHE A 69 -13.43 9.19 1.49
C PHE A 69 -14.43 9.23 0.34
N SER A 70 -15.22 10.29 0.21
CA SER A 70 -16.00 10.44 -1.02
C SER A 70 -15.06 10.52 -2.22
N GLU A 71 -15.50 9.99 -3.36
CA GLU A 71 -14.72 9.94 -4.60
C GLU A 71 -14.12 11.32 -4.93
N TYR A 72 -15.00 12.34 -5.00
CA TYR A 72 -14.61 13.72 -5.23
C TYR A 72 -13.56 14.23 -4.24
N TYR A 73 -13.70 13.91 -2.95
CA TYR A 73 -12.79 14.43 -1.94
C TYR A 73 -11.42 13.74 -2.00
N TYR A 74 -11.42 12.43 -2.23
CA TYR A 74 -10.19 11.65 -2.42
C TYR A 74 -9.38 12.17 -3.61
N ASP A 75 -10.03 12.36 -4.76
CA ASP A 75 -9.39 12.86 -5.98
C ASP A 75 -8.87 14.30 -5.80
N LYS A 76 -9.60 15.11 -5.03
CA LYS A 76 -9.16 16.46 -4.66
C LYS A 76 -7.89 16.44 -3.80
N LEU A 77 -7.78 15.50 -2.86
CA LEU A 77 -6.55 15.36 -2.06
C LEU A 77 -5.35 14.98 -2.95
N TRP A 78 -5.54 14.03 -3.86
CA TRP A 78 -4.48 13.65 -4.81
C TRP A 78 -4.07 14.78 -5.75
N SER A 79 -5.03 15.51 -6.31
CA SER A 79 -4.75 16.61 -7.24
C SER A 79 -4.06 17.81 -6.58
N THR A 80 -4.27 18.02 -5.28
CA THR A 80 -3.62 19.08 -4.50
C THR A 80 -2.27 18.67 -3.91
N GLY A 81 -1.74 17.50 -4.29
CA GLY A 81 -0.45 17.01 -3.84
C GLY A 81 -0.46 16.37 -2.44
N ARG A 82 -1.64 16.07 -1.90
CA ARG A 82 -1.81 15.37 -0.61
C ARG A 82 -1.90 13.87 -0.88
N GLY A 83 -0.76 13.29 -1.28
CA GLY A 83 -0.66 11.87 -1.57
C GLY A 83 -0.92 10.99 -0.33
N ALA A 84 -1.44 9.78 -0.56
CA ALA A 84 -1.81 8.81 0.47
C ALA A 84 -2.78 9.31 1.58
N PRO A 85 -4.02 9.72 1.22
CA PRO A 85 -5.03 10.19 2.19
C PRO A 85 -5.30 9.25 3.38
N PHE A 86 -5.35 7.94 3.13
CA PHE A 86 -5.60 6.93 4.17
C PHE A 86 -4.50 6.91 5.23
N LEU A 87 -3.23 6.96 4.81
CA LEU A 87 -2.10 6.98 5.75
C LEU A 87 -2.09 8.25 6.59
N GLN A 88 -2.40 9.40 5.98
CA GLN A 88 -2.50 10.66 6.71
C GLN A 88 -3.64 10.63 7.75
N ALA A 89 -4.79 10.07 7.40
CA ALA A 89 -5.91 9.91 8.34
C ALA A 89 -5.56 8.96 9.50
N GLU A 90 -4.89 7.84 9.21
CA GLU A 90 -4.38 6.90 10.22
C GLU A 90 -3.41 7.59 11.18
N GLU A 91 -2.45 8.35 10.65
CA GLU A 91 -1.48 9.10 11.44
C GLU A 91 -2.18 10.10 12.37
N ILE A 92 -3.10 10.90 11.85
CA ILE A 92 -3.83 11.89 12.66
C ILE A 92 -4.65 11.19 13.74
N LEU A 93 -5.35 10.10 13.42
CA LEU A 93 -6.15 9.37 14.43
C LEU A 93 -5.27 8.81 15.56
N ASN A 94 -4.07 8.30 15.22
CA ASN A 94 -3.14 7.71 16.18
C ASN A 94 -2.38 8.74 17.02
N THR A 95 -2.18 9.94 16.50
CA THR A 95 -1.35 10.99 17.13
C THR A 95 -2.16 12.20 17.63
N ALA A 96 -3.48 12.18 17.47
CA ALA A 96 -4.35 13.26 17.92
C ALA A 96 -4.20 13.50 19.42
N ASN A 97 -3.78 14.70 19.79
CA ASN A 97 -3.71 15.16 21.17
C ASN A 97 -4.95 15.98 21.57
N LYS A 98 -5.76 16.37 20.59
CA LYS A 98 -6.99 17.12 20.78
C LYS A 98 -8.11 16.55 19.92
N VAL A 99 -9.25 16.30 20.56
CA VAL A 99 -10.50 15.92 19.90
C VAL A 99 -11.60 16.88 20.35
N SER A 100 -12.31 17.47 19.40
CA SER A 100 -13.45 18.36 19.66
C SER A 100 -14.61 18.03 18.73
N SER A 101 -15.85 18.25 19.16
CA SER A 101 -17.01 18.15 18.29
C SER A 101 -16.89 19.15 17.12
N ASP A 102 -17.22 18.70 15.91
CA ASP A 102 -17.37 19.60 14.77
C ASP A 102 -18.78 20.20 14.73
N ARG A 103 -19.02 21.16 13.82
CA ARG A 103 -20.35 21.75 13.61
C ARG A 103 -21.36 20.74 13.04
N MET A 104 -20.87 19.72 12.34
CA MET A 104 -21.70 18.67 11.77
C MET A 104 -21.93 17.56 12.80
N ALA A 105 -23.21 17.20 13.01
CA ALA A 105 -23.57 16.17 13.98
C ALA A 105 -22.89 14.83 13.65
N GLY A 106 -22.29 14.19 14.67
CA GLY A 106 -21.56 12.93 14.52
C GLY A 106 -20.13 13.06 13.98
N PHE A 107 -19.70 14.26 13.60
CA PHE A 107 -18.32 14.52 13.20
C PHE A 107 -17.51 15.13 14.35
N TYR A 108 -16.25 14.73 14.41
CA TYR A 108 -15.29 15.22 15.37
C TYR A 108 -14.05 15.69 14.64
N ARG A 109 -13.48 16.78 15.13
CA ARG A 109 -12.19 17.31 14.71
C ARG A 109 -11.10 16.70 15.58
N TYR A 110 -10.23 15.94 14.94
CA TYR A 110 -9.00 15.39 15.50
C TYR A 110 -7.85 16.30 15.09
N THR A 111 -7.02 16.68 16.03
CA THR A 111 -5.89 17.59 15.78
C THR A 111 -4.65 17.03 16.45
N ASN A 112 -3.57 16.95 15.68
CA ASN A 112 -2.23 16.73 16.19
C ASN A 112 -1.38 17.99 15.98
N GLU A 113 -0.08 17.90 16.12
CA GLU A 113 0.82 19.06 15.97
C GLU A 113 0.92 19.59 14.53
N PHE A 114 0.66 18.73 13.54
CA PHE A 114 0.95 18.99 12.13
C PHE A 114 -0.29 19.14 11.26
N SER A 115 -1.40 18.52 11.64
CA SER A 115 -2.59 18.34 10.83
C SER A 115 -3.85 18.25 11.67
N GLU A 116 -4.97 18.57 11.01
CA GLU A 116 -6.31 18.33 11.51
C GLU A 116 -7.11 17.46 10.54
N MET A 117 -8.02 16.67 11.11
CA MET A 117 -8.94 15.80 10.39
C MET A 117 -10.35 15.95 10.98
N VAL A 118 -11.36 16.08 10.12
CA VAL A 118 -12.77 15.98 10.51
C VAL A 118 -13.28 14.61 10.09
N TYR A 119 -13.64 13.80 11.07
CA TYR A 119 -13.96 12.39 10.92
C TYR A 119 -15.20 12.00 11.71
N ASN A 120 -16.04 11.16 11.12
CA ASN A 120 -17.18 10.56 11.79
C ASN A 120 -16.87 9.09 12.15
N PRO A 121 -16.68 8.76 13.44
CA PRO A 121 -16.32 7.41 13.86
C PRO A 121 -17.43 6.37 13.66
N ALA A 122 -18.68 6.79 13.49
CA ALA A 122 -19.80 5.89 13.25
C ALA A 122 -19.89 5.52 11.76
N SER A 123 -19.86 6.51 10.86
CA SER A 123 -19.95 6.28 9.41
C SER A 123 -18.61 5.93 8.75
N LYS A 124 -17.50 6.08 9.48
CA LYS A 124 -16.11 5.96 9.02
C LYS A 124 -15.69 7.03 8.00
N GLU A 125 -16.49 8.07 7.82
CA GLU A 125 -16.27 9.08 6.79
C GLU A 125 -15.28 10.15 7.24
N VAL A 126 -14.27 10.38 6.41
CA VAL A 126 -13.37 11.53 6.53
C VAL A 126 -13.87 12.64 5.64
N TRP A 127 -14.28 13.74 6.25
CA TRP A 127 -14.84 14.88 5.54
C TRP A 127 -13.80 15.94 5.19
N HIS A 128 -12.81 16.11 6.06
CA HIS A 128 -11.74 17.08 5.86
C HIS A 128 -10.44 16.59 6.46
N LEU A 129 -9.33 16.89 5.80
CA LEU A 129 -7.97 16.64 6.21
C LEU A 129 -7.15 17.83 5.74
N GLN A 130 -6.43 18.48 6.66
CA GLN A 130 -5.62 19.65 6.33
C GLN A 130 -4.41 19.74 7.24
N PRO A 131 -3.22 20.08 6.70
CA PRO A 131 -2.10 20.50 7.52
C PRO A 131 -2.47 21.75 8.32
N LEU A 132 -2.05 21.81 9.57
CA LEU A 132 -2.03 23.06 10.30
C LEU A 132 -0.99 23.95 9.61
N GLY A 133 -1.45 25.05 9.01
CA GLY A 133 -0.53 26.08 8.53
C GLY A 133 0.38 26.52 9.68
N LYS A 134 1.60 26.98 9.36
CA LYS A 134 2.51 27.53 10.38
C LYS A 134 1.71 28.49 11.27
N LYS A 135 1.56 28.18 12.55
CA LYS A 135 1.09 29.18 13.51
C LYS A 135 2.05 30.37 13.36
N PRO A 136 1.57 31.61 13.17
CA PRO A 136 2.47 32.74 13.22
C PRO A 136 3.17 32.66 14.58
N TYR A 137 4.51 32.67 14.56
CA TYR A 137 5.27 32.83 15.79
C TYR A 137 4.79 34.13 16.42
N VAL A 138 4.12 34.03 17.57
CA VAL A 138 3.91 35.19 18.44
C VAL A 138 5.29 35.43 19.06
N GLN A 139 6.00 36.44 18.54
CA GLN A 139 7.23 36.94 19.13
C GLN A 139 6.95 37.62 20.48
#